data_AF-A0A349XYY6-F1
#
_entry.id   AF-A0A349XYY6-F1
#
_cell.length_a   1.000
_cell.length_b   1.000
_cell.length_c   1.000
_cell.angle_alpha   90.00
_cell.angle_beta   90.00
_cell.angle_gamma   90.00
#
_symmetry.space_group_name_H-M   'P 1'
#
loop_
_entity.id
_entity.type
_entity.pdbx_description
1 polymer ?
#
loop_
_entity_poly.entity_id
_entity_poly.type
_entity_poly.pdbx_seq_one_letter_code
_entity_poly.pdbx_strand_id
1 'polypeptide(L)'
;MHVRLINPNSTASMTAQALDSALRVKQKETHVSAANPDDTPVSIEGQADEAMAVPGLLAEIRKGEALGVDAYVIACFDDPGLHAAREVARGPVIGIC
;
A
#
# COMPACT_ATOMS: atom_id res chain seq x y z
N MET A 1 -9.20 4.61 14.01
CA MET A 1 -8.97 3.76 12.83
C MET A 1 -7.64 4.16 12.20
N HIS A 2 -6.80 3.18 11.92
CA HIS A 2 -5.51 3.33 11.25
C HIS A 2 -5.57 2.75 9.84
N VAL A 3 -5.41 3.62 8.84
CA VAL A 3 -5.28 3.25 7.43
C VAL A 3 -3.80 3.29 7.02
N ARG A 4 -3.30 2.24 6.38
CA ARG A 4 -1.95 2.22 5.81
C ARG A 4 -2.01 2.22 4.29
N LEU A 5 -1.45 3.27 3.68
CA LEU A 5 -1.18 3.28 2.25
C LEU A 5 0.09 2.47 2.00
N ILE A 6 0.05 1.57 1.03
CA ILE A 6 1.23 0.84 0.59
C ILE A 6 1.48 1.23 -0.86
N ASN A 7 2.58 1.93 -1.10
CA ASN A 7 3.13 2.08 -2.44
C ASN A 7 3.93 0.80 -2.75
N PRO A 8 3.51 -0.02 -3.73
CA PRO A 8 4.17 -1.28 -4.04
C PRO A 8 5.52 -1.13 -4.75
N ASN A 9 5.88 0.06 -5.26
CA ASN A 9 7.21 0.33 -5.81
C ASN A 9 8.17 0.83 -4.73
N SER A 10 9.49 0.83 -4.97
CA SER A 10 10.50 1.20 -3.97
C SER A 10 10.81 2.70 -3.83
N THR A 11 10.08 3.57 -4.55
CA THR A 11 10.35 5.01 -4.58
C THR A 11 9.72 5.73 -3.38
N ALA A 12 10.54 6.03 -2.38
CA ALA A 12 10.10 6.69 -1.15
C ALA A 12 9.45 8.07 -1.35
N SER A 13 9.87 8.85 -2.36
CA SER A 13 9.26 10.15 -2.65
C SER A 13 7.82 10.03 -3.16
N MET A 14 7.49 8.97 -3.90
CA MET A 14 6.12 8.68 -4.33
C MET A 14 5.26 8.26 -3.14
N THR A 15 5.81 7.45 -2.22
CA THR A 15 5.15 7.09 -0.96
C THR A 15 4.80 8.32 -0.13
N ALA A 16 5.72 9.29 -0.04
CA ALA A 16 5.48 10.56 0.65
C ALA A 16 4.37 11.39 -0.03
N GLN A 17 4.36 11.46 -1.37
CA GLN A 17 3.30 12.16 -2.13
C GLN A 17 1.91 11.52 -1.93
N ALA A 18 1.84 10.19 -1.89
CA ALA A 18 0.60 9.48 -1.60
C ALA A 18 0.11 9.78 -0.17
N LEU A 19 1.02 9.76 0.81
CA LEU A 19 0.71 10.12 2.20
C LEU A 19 0.17 11.55 2.30
N ASP A 20 0.86 12.53 1.71
CA ASP A 20 0.44 13.93 1.72
C ASP A 20 -0.96 14.10 1.14
N SER A 21 -1.29 13.33 0.10
CA SER A 21 -2.62 13.34 -0.52
C SER A 21 -3.70 12.80 0.40
N ALA A 22 -3.44 11.68 1.08
CA ALA A 22 -4.37 11.12 2.04
C ALA A 22 -4.55 12.01 3.28
N LEU A 23 -3.48 12.64 3.77
CA LEU A 23 -3.52 13.53 4.92
C LEU A 23 -4.41 14.76 4.70
N ARG A 24 -4.53 15.25 3.45
CA ARG A 24 -5.40 16.38 3.10
C ARG A 24 -6.90 16.05 3.18
N VAL A 25 -7.27 14.78 3.09
CA VAL A 25 -8.68 14.35 2.97
C VAL A 25 -9.14 13.41 4.09
N LYS A 26 -8.24 12.98 4.98
CA LYS A 26 -8.57 12.07 6.08
C LYS A 26 -9.63 12.67 7.01
N GLN A 27 -10.44 11.80 7.61
CA GLN A 27 -11.29 12.20 8.74
C GLN A 27 -10.44 12.56 9.97
N LYS A 28 -11.00 13.37 10.87
CA LYS A 28 -10.31 13.89 12.06
C LYS A 28 -9.67 12.76 12.88
N GLU A 29 -10.40 11.67 13.11
CA GLU A 29 -10.00 10.54 13.96
C GLU A 29 -9.32 9.39 13.20
N THR A 30 -9.13 9.53 11.87
CA THR A 30 -8.37 8.56 11.08
C THR A 30 -6.89 8.88 11.19
N HIS A 31 -6.11 7.91 11.68
CA HIS A 31 -4.65 7.93 11.55
C HIS A 31 -4.27 7.32 10.19
N VAL A 32 -3.35 7.96 9.48
CA VAL A 32 -2.87 7.52 8.18
C VAL A 32 -1.35 7.39 8.23
N SER A 33 -0.84 6.25 7.77
CA SER A 33 0.59 6.03 7.55
C SER A 33 0.81 5.56 6.12
N ALA A 34 2.02 5.71 5.59
CA ALA A 34 2.41 5.14 4.31
C ALA A 34 3.72 4.37 4.41
N ALA A 35 3.90 3.36 3.56
CA ALA A 35 5.13 2.63 3.42
C ALA A 35 5.30 2.08 2.02
N ASN A 36 6.54 1.68 1.72
CA ASN A 36 6.89 0.93 0.53
C ASN A 36 7.95 -0.14 0.86
N PRO A 37 8.02 -1.22 0.07
CA PRO A 37 9.14 -2.16 0.10
C PRO A 37 10.43 -1.50 -0.41
N ASP A 38 11.57 -2.06 -0.05
CA ASP A 38 12.91 -1.66 -0.52
C ASP A 38 13.44 -2.55 -1.65
N ASP A 39 12.86 -3.73 -1.85
CA ASP A 39 13.28 -4.77 -2.78
C ASP A 39 12.32 -4.97 -3.98
N THR A 40 11.63 -3.91 -4.39
CA THR A 40 10.70 -3.89 -5.53
C THR A 40 11.16 -2.94 -6.63
N PRO A 41 10.60 -3.02 -7.86
CA PRO A 41 10.88 -2.05 -8.91
C PRO A 41 10.69 -0.59 -8.46
N VAL A 42 11.48 0.33 -9.01
CA VAL A 42 11.39 1.77 -8.67
C VAL A 42 10.11 2.41 -9.23
N SER A 43 9.61 1.89 -10.35
CA SER A 43 8.32 2.18 -10.95
C SER A 43 7.70 0.88 -11.44
N ILE A 44 6.37 0.84 -11.56
CA ILE A 44 5.63 -0.31 -12.10
C ILE A 44 5.09 0.13 -13.45
N GLU A 45 5.68 -0.39 -14.53
CA GLU A 45 5.43 0.06 -15.91
C GLU A 45 4.95 -1.08 -16.80
N GLY A 46 4.60 -2.22 -16.19
CA GLY A 46 3.99 -3.35 -16.88
C GLY A 46 3.79 -4.56 -15.97
N GLN A 47 3.28 -5.63 -16.57
CA GLN A 47 2.87 -6.84 -15.86
C GLN A 47 4.04 -7.56 -15.15
N ALA A 48 5.25 -7.45 -15.68
CA ALA A 48 6.44 -8.01 -15.04
C ALA A 48 6.78 -7.26 -13.74
N ASP A 49 6.75 -5.93 -13.77
CA ASP A 49 7.00 -5.10 -12.59
C ASP A 49 5.91 -5.30 -11.53
N GLU A 50 4.66 -5.41 -11.97
CA GLU A 50 3.52 -5.71 -11.11
C GLU A 50 3.77 -7.03 -10.35
N ALA A 51 4.09 -8.11 -11.08
CA ALA A 51 4.37 -9.41 -10.49
C ALA A 51 5.56 -9.37 -9.50
N MET A 52 6.60 -8.58 -9.79
CA MET A 52 7.74 -8.38 -8.89
C MET A 52 7.37 -7.58 -7.63
N ALA A 53 6.38 -6.70 -7.71
CA ALA A 53 5.98 -5.85 -6.59
C ALA A 53 5.06 -6.56 -5.57
N VAL A 54 4.29 -7.58 -6.01
CA VAL A 54 3.32 -8.28 -5.15
C VAL A 54 3.93 -8.86 -3.87
N PRO A 55 5.07 -9.59 -3.88
CA PRO A 55 5.64 -10.14 -2.65
C PRO A 55 5.98 -9.06 -1.61
N GLY A 56 6.58 -7.94 -2.04
CA GLY A 56 6.92 -6.80 -1.18
C GLY A 56 5.67 -6.13 -0.61
N LEU A 57 4.65 -5.91 -1.45
CA LEU A 57 3.34 -5.39 -1.02
C LEU A 57 2.71 -6.28 0.07
N LEU A 58 2.66 -7.59 -0.14
CA LEU A 58 2.10 -8.53 0.85
C LEU A 58 2.92 -8.56 2.14
N ALA A 59 4.24 -8.37 2.07
CA ALA A 59 5.09 -8.24 3.25
C ALA A 59 4.75 -6.97 4.06
N GLU A 60 4.53 -5.83 3.41
CA GLU A 60 4.09 -4.59 4.08
C GLU A 60 2.71 -4.73 4.73
N ILE A 61 1.79 -5.49 4.12
CA ILE A 61 0.50 -5.83 4.75
C ILE A 61 0.73 -6.59 6.05
N ARG A 62 1.53 -7.67 6.01
CA ARG A 62 1.84 -8.47 7.22
C ARG A 62 2.52 -7.65 8.32
N LYS A 63 3.42 -6.73 7.96
CA LYS A 63 4.01 -5.77 8.92
C LYS A 63 2.92 -4.89 9.53
N GLY A 64 2.00 -4.36 8.71
CA GLY A 64 0.84 -3.61 9.20
C GLY A 64 -0.05 -4.43 10.15
N GLU A 65 -0.23 -5.72 9.89
CA GLU A 65 -1.07 -6.59 10.72
C GLU A 65 -0.48 -6.73 12.13
N ALA A 66 0.85 -6.88 12.20
CA ALA A 66 1.59 -6.92 13.46
C ALA A 66 1.55 -5.57 14.22
N LEU A 67 1.35 -4.46 13.51
CA LEU A 67 1.21 -3.12 14.07
C LEU A 67 -0.24 -2.75 14.44
N GLY A 68 -1.21 -3.62 14.14
CA GLY A 68 -2.63 -3.37 14.41
C GLY A 68 -3.26 -2.36 13.44
N VAL A 69 -2.81 -2.31 12.18
CA VAL A 69 -3.47 -1.52 11.12
C VAL A 69 -4.88 -2.08 10.86
N ASP A 70 -5.86 -1.19 10.70
CA ASP A 70 -7.27 -1.57 10.53
C ASP A 70 -7.65 -1.78 9.05
N ALA A 71 -6.97 -1.09 8.12
CA ALA A 71 -7.27 -1.13 6.69
C ALA A 71 -6.07 -0.73 5.82
N TYR A 72 -6.07 -1.19 4.56
CA TYR A 72 -4.98 -0.96 3.62
C TYR A 72 -5.48 -0.31 2.32
N VAL A 73 -4.64 0.55 1.75
CA VAL A 73 -4.84 1.13 0.42
C VAL A 73 -3.61 0.82 -0.44
N ILE A 74 -3.81 0.23 -1.61
CA ILE A 74 -2.73 0.02 -2.59
C ILE A 74 -2.55 1.32 -3.38
N ALA A 75 -1.47 2.04 -3.15
CA ALA A 75 -1.19 3.35 -3.73
C ALA A 75 -0.46 3.24 -5.09
N CYS A 76 -0.97 2.41 -6.00
CA CYS A 76 -0.49 2.28 -7.37
C CYS A 76 -1.67 1.97 -8.29
N PHE A 77 -1.72 2.64 -9.43
CA PHE A 77 -2.73 2.37 -10.46
C PHE A 77 -2.56 0.94 -10.97
N ASP A 78 -3.66 0.32 -11.41
CA ASP A 78 -3.83 -1.11 -11.71
C ASP A 78 -3.89 -2.05 -10.48
N ASP A 79 -3.80 -1.51 -9.26
CA ASP A 79 -3.94 -2.22 -7.99
C ASP A 79 -3.19 -3.56 -7.89
N PRO A 80 -1.85 -3.54 -8.02
CA PRO A 80 -1.01 -4.74 -8.04
C PRO A 80 -1.36 -5.72 -6.93
N GLY A 81 -1.75 -6.94 -7.28
CA GLY A 81 -2.00 -8.00 -6.30
C GLY A 81 -3.18 -7.76 -5.34
N LEU A 82 -4.15 -6.89 -5.67
CA LEU A 82 -5.30 -6.57 -4.82
C LEU A 82 -6.04 -7.80 -4.26
N HIS A 83 -6.27 -8.82 -5.10
CA HIS A 83 -6.95 -10.04 -4.66
C HIS A 83 -6.14 -10.81 -3.61
N ALA A 84 -4.84 -11.00 -3.86
CA ALA A 84 -3.96 -11.63 -2.89
C ALA A 84 -3.84 -10.82 -1.60
N ALA A 85 -3.82 -9.48 -1.71
CA ALA A 85 -3.81 -8.59 -0.55
C ALA A 85 -5.06 -8.77 0.33
N ARG A 86 -6.24 -8.95 -0.27
CA ARG A 86 -7.50 -9.23 0.45
C ARG A 86 -7.52 -10.59 1.12
N GLU A 87 -6.78 -11.58 0.61
CA GLU A 87 -6.63 -12.88 1.27
C GLU A 87 -5.67 -12.82 2.47
N VAL A 88 -4.64 -11.96 2.39
CA VAL A 88 -3.62 -11.82 3.45
C VAL A 88 -4.05 -10.90 4.59
N ALA A 89 -4.74 -9.81 4.28
CA ALA A 89 -5.17 -8.83 5.26
C ALA A 89 -6.40 -9.33 6.06
N ARG A 90 -6.45 -8.99 7.35
CA ARG A 90 -7.67 -9.17 8.17
C ARG A 90 -8.70 -8.07 7.89
N GLY A 91 -8.21 -6.85 7.63
CA GLY A 91 -9.01 -5.68 7.32
C GLY A 91 -9.27 -5.50 5.82
N PRO A 92 -10.10 -4.52 5.43
CA PRO A 92 -10.37 -4.24 4.02
C PRO A 92 -9.10 -3.75 3.30
N VAL A 93 -8.94 -4.18 2.05
CA VAL A 93 -7.92 -3.68 1.13
C VAL A 93 -8.61 -3.04 -0.08
N ILE A 94 -8.25 -1.79 -0.33
CA ILE A 94 -8.82 -0.94 -1.37
C ILE A 94 -7.72 -0.56 -2.36
N GLY A 95 -8.02 -0.73 -3.65
CA GLY A 95 -7.25 -0.19 -4.73
C GLY A 95 -7.59 1.27 -5.01
N ILE A 96 -6.72 2.01 -5.70
CA ILE A 96 -7.02 3.39 -6.10
C ILE A 96 -7.78 3.49 -7.44
N CYS A 97 -8.05 2.36 -8.13
CA CYS A 97 -8.83 2.30 -9.36
C CYS A 97 -9.90 1.20 -9.41
#